data_AF-A0A1M6FEX4-F1
#
_entry.id   AF-A0A1M6FEX4-F1
#
_cell.length_a   1.000
_cell.length_b   1.000
_cell.length_c   1.000
_cell.angle_alpha   90.00
_cell.angle_beta   90.00
_cell.angle_gamma   90.00
#
_symmetry.space_group_name_H-M   'P 1'
#
loop_
_entity.id
_entity.type
_entity.pdbx_description
1 polymer ?
#
loop_
_entity_poly.entity_id
_entity_poly.type
_entity_poly.pdbx_seq_one_letter_code
_entity_poly.pdbx_strand_id
1 'polypeptide(L)' 'MSKKIELSKEKHGHMILLIKNYFKKERDEELGDLAAMLILDFFIEKLAPEFYNQGVYDSYKYFSEKLEDLLEIQKY' A
#
# COMPACT_ATOMS: atom_id res chain seq x y z
N MET A 1 10.17 -15.43 3.90
CA MET A 1 9.23 -14.82 4.87
C MET A 1 8.61 -13.62 4.19
N SER A 2 7.31 -13.61 3.89
CA SER A 2 6.64 -12.36 3.54
C SER A 2 6.52 -11.55 4.83
N LYS A 3 7.14 -10.37 4.88
CA LYS A 3 6.86 -9.43 5.97
C LYS A 3 5.42 -8.98 5.77
N LYS A 4 4.52 -9.34 6.69
CA LYS A 4 3.14 -8.86 6.68
C LYS A 4 3.21 -7.33 6.75
N ILE A 5 2.44 -6.64 5.91
CA ILE A 5 2.35 -5.18 5.98
C ILE A 5 1.62 -4.84 7.28
N GLU A 6 2.34 -4.24 8.23
CA GLU A 6 1.80 -3.86 9.52
C GLU A 6 1.31 -2.41 9.50
N LEU A 7 0.08 -2.21 9.97
CA LEU A 7 -0.53 -0.89 10.11
C LEU A 7 -0.67 -0.53 11.58
N SER A 8 -0.49 0.75 11.90
CA SER A 8 -0.85 1.25 13.22
C SER A 8 -2.36 1.17 13.43
N LYS A 9 -2.80 1.04 14.68
CA LYS A 9 -4.23 0.99 15.04
C LYS A 9 -5.01 2.19 14.51
N GLU A 10 -4.41 3.38 14.55
CA GLU A 10 -4.99 4.62 14.02
C GLU A 10 -5.20 4.55 12.50
N LYS A 11 -4.18 4.11 11.75
CA LYS A 11 -4.29 3.95 10.30
C LYS A 11 -5.32 2.88 9.93
N HIS A 12 -5.36 1.80 10.69
CA HIS A 12 -6.33 0.73 10.51
C HIS A 12 -7.77 1.24 10.67
N GLY A 13 -8.06 1.97 11.75
CA GLY A 13 -9.37 2.57 11.99
C GLY A 13 -9.76 3.58 10.90
N HIS A 14 -8.81 4.42 10.47
CA HIS A 14 -9.04 5.36 9.37
C HIS A 14 -9.36 4.65 8.05
N MET A 15 -8.64 3.57 7.72
CA MET A 15 -8.90 2.80 6.49
C MET A 15 -10.26 2.09 6.52
N ILE A 16 -10.68 1.57 7.67
CA ILE A 16 -12.05 1.04 7.85
C ILE A 16 -13.09 2.12 7.53
N LEU A 17 -12.91 3.34 8.05
CA LEU A 17 -13.82 4.45 7.79
C LEU A 17 -13.87 4.80 6.29
N LEU A 18 -12.72 4.80 5.60
CA LEU A 18 -12.66 5.04 4.16
C LEU A 18 -13.45 3.99 3.37
N ILE A 19 -13.33 2.71 3.73
CA ILE A 19 -14.10 1.62 3.11
C ILE A 19 -15.61 1.83 3.33
N LYS A 20 -16.02 2.09 4.58
CA LYS A 20 -17.43 2.35 4.91
C LYS A 20 -17.99 3.53 4.11
N ASN A 21 -17.24 4.63 4.05
CA ASN A 21 -17.65 5.83 3.32
C ASN A 21 -17.75 5.59 1.81
N TYR A 22 -16.83 4.81 1.24
CA TYR A 22 -16.87 4.45 -0.18
C TYR A 22 -18.13 3.64 -0.51
N PHE A 23 -18.45 2.60 0.27
CA PHE A 23 -19.65 1.80 0.04
C PHE A 23 -20.93 2.58 0.24
N LYS A 24 -20.99 3.44 1.27
CA LYS A 24 -22.13 4.33 1.47
C LYS A 24 -22.31 5.29 0.31
N LYS A 25 -21.24 5.89 -0.21
CA LYS A 25 -21.31 6.88 -1.29
C LYS A 25 -21.60 6.27 -2.66
N GLU A 26 -20.94 5.17 -2.99
CA GLU A 26 -20.97 4.60 -4.33
C GLU A 26 -22.05 3.51 -4.50
N ARG A 27 -22.53 2.93 -3.38
CA ARG A 27 -23.48 1.80 -3.39
C ARG A 27 -24.71 2.02 -2.51
N ASP A 28 -24.82 3.17 -1.84
CA ASP A 28 -25.85 3.48 -0.83
C ASP A 28 -25.95 2.39 0.27
N GLU A 29 -24.82 1.75 0.56
CA GLU A 29 -24.73 0.60 1.47
C GLU A 29 -23.98 0.98 2.76
N GLU A 30 -24.65 0.86 3.90
CA GLU A 30 -24.01 1.07 5.21
C GLU A 30 -23.31 -0.22 5.69
N LEU A 31 -21.98 -0.23 5.55
CA LEU A 31 -21.16 -1.31 6.10
C LEU A 31 -20.97 -1.16 7.61
N GLY A 32 -21.13 -2.27 8.34
CA GLY A 32 -20.69 -2.39 9.73
C GLY A 32 -19.16 -2.47 9.85
N ASP A 33 -18.63 -2.19 11.05
CA ASP A 33 -17.17 -2.18 11.29
C ASP A 33 -16.51 -3.52 11.04
N LEU A 34 -17.18 -4.63 11.39
CA LEU A 34 -16.65 -5.98 11.14
C LEU A 34 -16.55 -6.29 9.65
N ALA A 35 -17.56 -5.92 8.85
CA ALA A 35 -17.56 -6.16 7.41
C ALA A 35 -16.44 -5.34 6.73
N ALA A 36 -16.31 -4.06 7.09
CA ALA A 36 -15.26 -3.20 6.58
C ALA A 36 -13.86 -3.66 7.00
N MET A 37 -13.70 -4.20 8.22
CA MET A 37 -12.45 -4.82 8.69
C MET A 37 -12.08 -6.04 7.84
N LEU A 38 -13.02 -6.95 7.56
CA LEU A 38 -12.74 -8.13 6.72
C LEU A 38 -12.32 -7.74 5.29
N ILE A 39 -12.93 -6.69 4.73
CA ILE A 39 -12.53 -6.15 3.42
C ILE A 39 -11.11 -5.58 3.48
N LEU A 40 -10.79 -4.83 4.55
CA LEU A 40 -9.46 -4.28 4.75
C LEU A 40 -8.41 -5.40 4.89
N ASP A 41 -8.70 -6.44 5.67
CA ASP A 41 -7.83 -7.60 5.85
C ASP A 41 -7.57 -8.30 4.50
N PHE A 42 -8.61 -8.49 3.69
CA PHE A 42 -8.45 -9.03 2.33
C PHE A 42 -7.51 -8.17 1.48
N PHE A 43 -7.66 -6.84 1.50
CA PHE A 43 -6.77 -5.95 0.76
C PHE A 43 -5.33 -6.03 1.25
N ILE A 44 -5.10 -6.04 2.56
CA ILE A 44 -3.76 -6.14 3.15
C ILE A 44 -3.10 -7.47 2.81
N GLU A 45 -3.84 -8.57 2.84
CA GLU A 45 -3.28 -9.90 2.63
C GLU A 45 -3.11 -10.28 1.15
N LYS A 46 -4.00 -9.80 0.27
CA LYS A 46 -4.04 -10.22 -1.12
C LYS A 46 -3.54 -9.17 -2.10
N LEU A 47 -3.80 -7.89 -1.86
CA LEU A 47 -3.50 -6.84 -2.83
C LEU A 47 -2.26 -6.01 -2.45
N ALA A 48 -2.11 -5.69 -1.17
CA ALA A 48 -1.04 -4.83 -0.68
C ALA A 48 0.39 -5.33 -1.01
N PRO A 49 0.69 -6.65 -1.05
CA PRO A 49 2.02 -7.11 -1.48
C PRO A 49 2.36 -6.73 -2.92
N GLU A 50 1.40 -6.75 -3.85
CA GLU A 50 1.63 -6.38 -5.25
C GLU A 50 2.02 -4.90 -5.35
N PHE A 51 1.26 -4.02 -4.70
CA PHE A 51 1.56 -2.58 -4.67
C PHE A 51 2.90 -2.28 -3.97
N TYR A 52 3.18 -2.97 -2.87
CA TYR A 52 4.43 -2.79 -2.13
C TYR A 52 5.63 -3.23 -2.97
N ASN A 53 5.57 -4.40 -3.60
CA ASN A 53 6.64 -4.92 -4.45
C ASN A 53 6.88 -4.01 -5.65
N GLN A 54 5.82 -3.51 -6.30
CA GLN A 54 5.93 -2.54 -7.38
C GLN A 54 6.64 -1.27 -6.89
N GLY A 55 6.23 -0.71 -5.75
CA GLY A 55 6.86 0.50 -5.19
C GLY A 55 8.34 0.29 -4.83
N VAL A 56 8.72 -0.90 -4.33
CA VAL A 56 10.13 -1.25 -4.10
C VAL A 56 10.90 -1.32 -5.41
N TYR A 57 10.33 -1.94 -6.44
CA TYR A 57 10.96 -2.05 -7.76
C TYR A 57 11.13 -0.69 -8.43
N ASP A 58 10.11 0.17 -8.37
CA ASP A 58 10.16 1.53 -8.91
C ASP A 58 11.23 2.36 -8.19
N SER A 59 11.35 2.20 -6.87
CA SER A 59 12.41 2.84 -6.08
C SER A 59 13.79 2.35 -6.52
N TYR A 60 13.95 1.04 -6.69
CA TYR A 60 15.21 0.45 -7.18
C TYR A 60 15.59 0.99 -8.55
N LYS A 61 14.64 1.08 -9.48
CA LYS A 61 14.88 1.62 -10.82
C LYS A 61 15.33 3.08 -10.77
N TYR A 62 14.62 3.91 -10.01
CA TYR A 62 14.98 5.31 -9.83
C TYR A 62 16.39 5.48 -9.25
N PHE A 63 16.75 4.70 -8.23
CA PHE A 63 18.09 4.75 -7.65
C PHE A 63 19.16 4.24 -8.61
N SER A 64 18.87 3.21 -9.41
CA SER A 64 19.82 2.68 -10.39
C SER A 64 20.16 3.73 -11.45
N GLU A 65 19.16 4.44 -11.97
CA GLU A 65 19.36 5.57 -12.89
C GLU A 65 20.22 6.67 -12.25
N LYS A 66 19.94 7.04 -10.99
CA LYS A 66 20.75 8.05 -10.26
C LYS A 66 22.18 7.59 -9.96
N LEU A 67 22.39 6.30 -9.76
CA LEU A 67 23.71 5.73 -9.54
C LEU A 67 24.51 5.71 -10.84
N GLU A 68 23.89 5.41 -11.98
CA GLU A 68 24.51 5.52 -13.30
C GLU A 68 24.96 6.96 -13.56
N ASP A 69 24.08 7.95 -13.35
CA ASP A 69 24.42 9.38 -13.44
C ASP A 69 25.66 9.73 -12.59
N LEU A 70 25.77 9.15 -11.39
CA LEU A 70 26.89 9.41 -10.48
C LEU A 70 28.19 8.76 -10.97
N LEU A 71 28.14 7.59 -11.61
CA LEU A 71 29.34 6.91 -12.08
C LEU A 71 29.98 7.61 -13.29
N GLU A 72 29.20 8.37 -14.07
CA GLU A 72 29.71 9.15 -15.22
C GLU A 72 30.76 10.20 -14.83
N ILE A 73 30.78 10.69 -13.60
CA ILE A 73 31.74 11.72 -13.14
C ILE A 73 33.07 11.15 -12.65
N GLN A 74 33.23 9.82 -12.65
CA GLN A 74 34.45 9.17 -12.17
C GLN A 74 35.65 9.52 -13.08
N LYS A 75 36.74 10.00 -12.49
CA LYS A 75 37.99 10.30 -13.20
C LYS A 75 39.05 9.23 -12.89
N TYR A 76 39.80 8.85 -13.92
CA TYR A 76 40.96 7.94 -13.83
C TYR A 76 42.23 8.68 -13.41
#